data_AF-A0AAJ5JMC7-F1
#
_entry.id   AF-A0AAJ5JMC7-F1
#
_cell.length_a   1.000
_cell.length_b   1.000
_cell.length_c   1.000
_cell.angle_alpha   90.00
_cell.angle_beta   90.00
_cell.angle_gamma   90.00
#
_symmetry.space_group_name_H-M   'P 1'
#
loop_
_entity.id
_entity.type
_entity.pdbx_description
1 polymer ?
#
loop_
_entity_poly.entity_id
_entity_poly.type
_entity_poly.pdbx_seq_one_letter_code
_entity_poly.pdbx_strand_id
1 'polypeptide(L)' 'MSAQKAVASIEFEIARLSRSFNPVPDRTFVMGMIELAEVAELIDRATANRFRDALDTKFCERNDFLKRTST' A
#
# COMPACT_ATOMS: atom_id res chain seq x y z
N MET A 1 -7.63 -6.03 16.96
CA MET A 1 -6.97 -6.59 15.75
C MET A 1 -5.54 -6.93 16.17
N SER A 2 -5.02 -8.13 15.91
CA SER A 2 -3.62 -8.42 16.28
C SER A 2 -2.66 -7.73 15.30
N ALA A 3 -1.46 -7.38 15.77
CA ALA A 3 -0.40 -6.82 14.94
C ALA A 3 -0.12 -7.67 13.69
N GLN A 4 -0.10 -9.00 13.83
CA GLN A 4 0.11 -9.91 12.68
C GLN A 4 -1.00 -9.78 11.62
N LYS A 5 -2.26 -9.60 12.04
CA LYS A 5 -3.36 -9.43 11.09
C LYS A 5 -3.27 -8.09 10.35
N ALA A 6 -2.84 -7.03 11.03
CA ALA A 6 -2.63 -5.73 10.41
C ALA A 6 -1.51 -5.78 9.36
N VAL A 7 -0.36 -6.37 9.70
CA VAL A 7 0.76 -6.60 8.78
C VAL A 7 0.32 -7.37 7.53
N ALA A 8 -0.29 -8.54 7.71
CA ALA A 8 -0.73 -9.37 6.59
C ALA A 8 -1.77 -8.66 5.69
N SER A 9 -2.64 -7.85 6.30
CA SER A 9 -3.66 -7.08 5.56
C SER A 9 -3.02 -5.95 4.75
N ILE A 10 -2.04 -5.23 5.30
CA ILE A 10 -1.30 -4.18 4.59
C ILE A 10 -0.52 -4.78 3.42
N GLU A 11 0.22 -5.88 3.65
CA GLU A 11 0.98 -6.56 2.60
C GLU A 11 0.09 -7.04 1.44
N PHE A 12 -1.07 -7.62 1.77
CA PHE A 12 -2.06 -8.04 0.78
C PHE A 12 -2.54 -6.86 -0.07
N GLU A 13 -2.88 -5.75 0.58
CA GLU A 13 -3.39 -4.55 -0.10
C GLU A 13 -2.34 -3.90 -1.00
N ILE A 14 -1.08 -3.82 -0.56
CA ILE A 14 0.05 -3.37 -1.39
C ILE A 14 0.21 -4.29 -2.62
N ALA A 15 0.17 -5.60 -2.43
CA ALA A 15 0.29 -6.55 -3.55
C ALA A 15 -0.87 -6.41 -4.55
N ARG A 16 -2.10 -6.20 -4.04
CA ARG A 16 -3.32 -6.02 -4.84
C ARG A 16 -3.25 -4.80 -5.75
N LEU A 17 -2.53 -3.75 -5.35
CA LEU A 17 -2.37 -2.53 -6.15
C LEU A 17 -1.85 -2.80 -7.57
N SER A 18 -1.02 -3.82 -7.75
CA SER A 18 -0.50 -4.25 -9.07
C SER A 18 -1.59 -4.58 -10.09
N ARG A 19 -2.81 -4.86 -9.64
CA ARG A 19 -3.97 -5.22 -10.48
C ARG A 19 -5.06 -4.16 -10.47
N SER A 20 -4.86 -3.04 -9.77
CA SER A 20 -5.85 -1.98 -9.65
C SER A 20 -6.13 -1.30 -10.99
N PHE A 21 -7.39 -0.99 -11.26
CA PHE A 21 -7.77 -0.09 -12.36
C PHE A 21 -7.85 1.37 -11.92
N ASN A 22 -7.87 1.63 -10.61
CA ASN A 22 -7.94 2.95 -10.00
C ASN A 22 -6.80 3.12 -8.98
N PRO A 23 -5.52 3.19 -9.42
CA PRO A 23 -4.38 3.11 -8.51
C PRO A 23 -4.25 4.30 -7.55
N VAL A 24 -4.80 5.47 -7.89
CA VAL A 24 -4.75 6.68 -7.04
C VAL A 24 -5.59 6.55 -5.76
N PRO A 25 -6.90 6.26 -5.83
CA PRO A 25 -7.70 6.05 -4.62
C PRO A 25 -7.22 4.83 -3.83
N ASP A 26 -6.80 3.76 -4.51
CA ASP A 26 -6.29 2.56 -3.84
C ASP A 26 -4.99 2.86 -3.06
N ARG A 27 -4.04 3.59 -3.64
CA ARG A 27 -2.84 4.04 -2.91
C ARG A 27 -3.21 4.84 -1.68
N THR A 28 -4.18 5.75 -1.80
CA THR A 28 -4.62 6.61 -0.68
C THR A 28 -5.21 5.78 0.45
N PHE A 29 -6.01 4.77 0.11
CA PHE A 29 -6.57 3.84 1.08
C PHE A 29 -5.49 3.04 1.81
N VAL A 30 -4.54 2.44 1.09
CA VAL A 30 -3.46 1.65 1.70
C VAL A 30 -2.52 2.52 2.54
N MET A 31 -2.22 3.75 2.11
CA MET A 31 -1.49 4.70 2.92
C MET A 31 -2.21 4.95 4.26
N GLY A 32 -3.52 5.18 4.23
CA GLY A 32 -4.33 5.32 5.45
C GLY A 32 -4.27 4.10 6.38
N MET A 33 -4.22 2.89 5.84
CA MET A 33 -4.03 1.67 6.65
C MET A 33 -2.66 1.63 7.34
N ILE A 34 -1.59 2.03 6.63
CA ILE A 34 -0.24 2.09 7.19
C ILE A 34 -0.17 3.12 8.31
N GLU A 35 -0.66 4.34 8.06
CA GLU A 35 -0.68 5.42 9.05
C GLU A 35 -1.47 5.02 10.31
N LEU A 36 -2.65 4.42 10.13
CA LEU A 36 -3.47 3.96 11.25
C LEU A 36 -2.77 2.85 12.05
N ALA A 37 -2.07 1.92 11.38
CA ALA A 37 -1.34 0.86 12.05
C ALA A 37 -0.13 1.38 12.85
N GLU A 38 0.59 2.40 12.34
CA GLU A 38 1.67 3.06 13.08
C GLU A 38 1.10 3.81 14.31
N VAL A 39 0.02 4.57 14.15
CA VAL A 39 -0.62 5.31 15.25
C VAL A 39 -1.20 4.39 16.32
N ALA A 40 -1.74 3.24 15.93
CA ALA A 40 -2.27 2.24 16.85
C ALA A 40 -1.19 1.33 17.47
N GLU A 41 0.09 1.63 17.24
CA GLU A 41 1.25 0.85 17.72
C GLU A 41 1.22 -0.63 17.32
N LEU A 42 0.56 -0.95 16.19
CA LEU A 42 0.51 -2.31 15.64
C LEU A 42 1.76 -2.65 14.82
N ILE A 43 2.46 -1.63 14.33
CA ILE A 43 3.74 -1.71 13.64
C ILE A 43 4.64 -0.56 14.12
N ASP A 44 5.95 -0.75 14.06
CA ASP A 44 6.90 0.32 14.35
C ASP A 44 7.10 1.23 13.12
N ARG A 45 7.71 2.40 13.36
CA ARG A 45 8.00 3.38 12.29
C ARG A 45 8.87 2.80 11.18
N ALA A 46 9.82 1.92 11.51
CA ALA A 46 10.69 1.30 10.53
C ALA A 46 9.89 0.41 9.56
N THR A 47 8.97 -0.39 10.09
CA THR A 47 8.06 -1.23 9.29
C THR A 47 7.08 -0.39 8.49
N ALA A 48 6.51 0.65 9.09
CA ALA A 48 5.61 1.57 8.39
C ALA A 48 6.31 2.23 7.19
N ASN A 49 7.55 2.71 7.35
CA ASN A 49 8.34 3.26 6.25
C ASN A 49 8.61 2.25 5.13
N ARG A 50 8.93 0.99 5.46
CA ARG A 50 9.08 -0.06 4.44
C ARG A 50 7.79 -0.29 3.64
N PHE A 51 6.63 -0.23 4.30
CA PHE A 51 5.35 -0.34 3.60
C PHE A 51 5.05 0.89 2.73
N ARG A 52 5.38 2.11 3.18
CA ARG A 52 5.26 3.33 2.36
C ARG A 52 6.10 3.22 1.08
N ASP A 53 7.36 2.80 1.19
CA ASP A 53 8.27 2.64 0.05
C ASP A 53 7.77 1.55 -0.93
N ALA A 54 7.30 0.42 -0.40
CA ALA A 54 6.75 -0.67 -1.20
C ALA A 54 5.46 -0.24 -1.93
N LEU A 55 4.59 0.50 -1.24
CA LEU A 55 3.36 1.04 -1.80
C LEU A 55 3.64 2.01 -2.96
N ASP A 56 4.59 2.94 -2.77
CA ASP A 56 4.97 3.92 -3.79
C ASP A 56 5.58 3.26 -5.02
N THR A 57 6.45 2.26 -4.82
CA THR A 57 7.01 1.47 -5.91
C THR A 57 5.91 0.81 -6.75
N LYS A 58 4.96 0.12 -6.10
CA LYS A 58 3.85 -0.57 -6.78
C LYS A 58 2.91 0.40 -7.47
N PHE A 59 2.66 1.56 -6.88
CA PHE A 59 1.83 2.60 -7.48
C PHE A 59 2.46 3.12 -8.77
N CYS A 60 3.75 3.48 -8.74
CA CYS A 60 4.48 3.96 -9.91
C CYS A 60 4.46 2.92 -11.05
N GLU A 61 4.82 1.67 -10.75
CA GLU A 61 4.78 0.56 -11.71
C GLU A 61 3.41 0.42 -12.37
N ARG A 62 2.33 0.46 -11.57
CA ARG A 62 0.97 0.28 -12.09
C ARG A 62 0.50 1.48 -12.90
N ASN A 63 0.77 2.69 -12.43
CA ASN A 63 0.39 3.92 -13.11
C ASN A 63 1.07 4.02 -14.48
N ASP A 64 2.36 3.68 -14.55
CA ASP A 64 3.13 3.69 -15.81
C ASP A 64 2.67 2.58 -16.77
N PHE A 65 2.27 1.42 -16.25
CA PHE A 65 1.60 0.41 -17.07
C PHE A 65 0.30 0.96 -17.69
N LEU A 66 -0.59 1.54 -16.87
CA LEU A 66 -1.90 2.02 -17.34
C LEU A 66 -1.77 3.14 -18.37
N LYS A 67 -0.86 4.09 -18.16
CA LYS A 67 -0.55 5.15 -19.13
C LYS A 67 -0.11 4.57 -20.48
N ARG A 68 0.78 3.57 -20.48
CA ARG A 68 1.25 2.91 -21.71
C ARG A 68 0.14 2.16 -22.44
N THR A 69 -0.75 1.49 -21.72
CA THR A 69 -1.88 0.76 -22.34
C THR A 69 -3.03 1.64 -22.80
N SER A 70 -3.06 2.91 -22.38
CA SER A 70 -4.04 3.91 -22.81
C SER A 70 -3.68 4.58 -24.14
N THR A 71 -2.50 4.26 -24.71
CA THR A 71 -1.98 4.83 -25.96
C THR A 71 -2.14 3.82 -27.09
#